data_AF-A0A9E4G4L8-F1
#
_entry.id   AF-A0A9E4G4L8-F1
#
_cell.length_a   1.000
_cell.length_b   1.000
_cell.length_c   1.000
_cell.angle_alpha   90.00
_cell.angle_beta   90.00
_cell.angle_gamma   90.00
#
_symmetry.space_group_name_H-M   'P 1'
#
loop_
_entity.id
_entity.type
_entity.pdbx_description
1 polymer ?
#
loop_
_entity_poly.entity_id
_entity_poly.type
_entity_poly.pdbx_seq_one_letter_code
_entity_poly.pdbx_strand_id
1 'polypeptide(L)'
;LTMEAMRDLHEALSNLHPKMPGAKVSCIRRHHRPPMERRPALFEMAAAIGERHGVTIYEGGTGGGSDGNFTAAMGIPTLDGLGAHGDGAHALHEHVIIDSLPRQATLIAALLMEWGDGL
;
A
#
# COMPACT_ATOMS: atom_id res chain seq x y z
N LEU A 1 -2.44 -7.13 -4.25
CA LEU A 1 -2.25 -8.56 -3.91
C LEU A 1 -3.26 -8.89 -2.81
N THR A 2 -3.81 -10.11 -2.76
CA THR A 2 -4.72 -10.56 -1.68
C THR A 2 -4.03 -11.59 -0.80
N MET A 3 -4.57 -11.84 0.40
CA MET A 3 -4.11 -12.91 1.30
C MET A 3 -4.16 -14.29 0.63
N GLU A 4 -5.19 -14.52 -0.17
CA GLU A 4 -5.33 -15.70 -1.02
C GLU A 4 -4.18 -15.80 -2.04
N ALA A 5 -3.93 -14.75 -2.83
CA ALA A 5 -2.84 -14.76 -3.79
C ALA A 5 -1.46 -14.99 -3.14
N MET A 6 -1.23 -14.45 -1.94
CA MET A 6 -0.02 -14.70 -1.17
C MET A 6 0.10 -16.17 -0.74
N ARG A 7 -1.00 -16.79 -0.30
CA ARG A 7 -1.06 -18.22 0.07
C ARG A 7 -0.76 -19.08 -1.15
N ASP A 8 -1.41 -18.84 -2.26
CA ASP A 8 -1.27 -19.64 -3.48
C ASP A 8 0.16 -19.56 -4.03
N LEU A 9 0.78 -18.37 -4.01
CA LEU A 9 2.18 -18.20 -4.37
C LEU A 9 3.11 -19.00 -3.44
N HIS A 10 2.86 -18.94 -2.13
CA HIS A 10 3.68 -19.67 -1.17
C HIS A 10 3.56 -21.19 -1.34
N GLU A 11 2.35 -21.69 -1.61
CA GLU A 11 2.11 -23.10 -1.88
C GLU A 11 2.83 -23.55 -3.17
N ALA A 12 2.69 -22.77 -4.25
CA ALA A 12 3.37 -23.05 -5.51
C ALA A 12 4.91 -23.11 -5.35
N LEU A 13 5.49 -22.18 -4.60
CA LEU A 13 6.93 -22.16 -4.32
C LEU A 13 7.38 -23.31 -3.42
N SER A 14 6.56 -23.69 -2.44
CA SER A 14 6.88 -24.76 -1.50
C SER A 14 6.79 -26.14 -2.13
N ASN A 15 5.98 -26.29 -3.19
CA ASN A 15 5.79 -27.53 -3.94
C ASN A 15 6.72 -27.69 -5.15
N LEU A 16 7.75 -26.85 -5.27
CA LEU A 16 8.74 -26.99 -6.34
C LEU A 16 9.54 -28.30 -6.18
N HIS A 17 9.73 -29.01 -7.29
CA HIS A 17 10.52 -30.24 -7.35
C HIS A 17 11.76 -30.02 -8.24
N PRO A 18 12.94 -30.53 -7.83
CA PRO A 18 14.15 -30.42 -8.63
C PRO A 18 14.00 -31.27 -9.91
N LYS A 19 14.32 -30.69 -11.06
CA LYS A 19 14.29 -31.41 -12.35
C LYS A 19 15.57 -32.20 -12.64
N MET A 20 16.66 -31.92 -11.92
CA MET A 20 17.97 -32.53 -12.12
C MET A 20 18.21 -33.65 -11.10
N PRO A 21 18.66 -34.85 -11.54
CA PRO A 21 19.02 -35.92 -10.62
C PRO A 21 20.07 -35.47 -9.59
N GLY A 22 19.83 -35.78 -8.31
CA GLY A 22 20.72 -35.44 -7.19
C GLY A 22 20.55 -34.03 -6.62
N ALA A 23 19.81 -33.13 -7.29
CA ALA A 23 19.53 -31.80 -6.78
C ALA A 23 18.46 -31.82 -5.67
N LYS A 24 18.51 -30.82 -4.78
CA LYS A 24 17.54 -30.60 -3.70
C LYS A 24 17.07 -29.16 -3.71
N VAL A 25 15.81 -28.93 -3.37
CA VAL A 25 15.21 -27.59 -3.23
C VAL A 25 14.50 -27.51 -1.89
N SER A 26 14.61 -26.35 -1.24
CA SER A 26 13.82 -26.00 -0.05
C SER A 26 13.41 -24.54 -0.16
N CYS A 27 12.18 -24.25 0.27
CA CYS A 27 11.64 -22.90 0.28
C CYS A 27 11.34 -22.51 1.74
N ILE A 28 11.85 -21.35 2.17
CA ILE A 28 11.64 -20.82 3.51
C ILE A 28 11.20 -19.35 3.39
N ARG A 29 10.05 -19.01 3.94
CA ARG A 29 9.59 -17.61 4.04
C ARG A 29 10.25 -16.93 5.25
N ARG A 30 11.01 -15.86 5.02
CA ARG A 30 11.79 -15.15 6.07
C ARG A 30 11.20 -13.81 6.50
N HIS A 31 10.73 -13.00 5.57
CA HIS A 31 10.08 -11.72 5.83
C HIS A 31 8.77 -11.70 5.06
N HIS A 32 7.72 -11.14 5.67
CA HIS A 32 6.48 -10.88 4.96
C HIS A 32 5.92 -9.53 5.40
N ARG A 33 5.56 -8.71 4.41
CA ARG A 33 4.54 -7.68 4.58
C ARG A 33 3.26 -8.30 4.04
N PRO A 34 2.20 -8.43 4.85
CA PRO A 34 0.92 -8.91 4.35
C PRO A 34 0.42 -8.04 3.19
N PRO A 35 -0.34 -8.61 2.24
CA PRO A 35 -1.05 -7.82 1.25
C PRO A 35 -1.97 -6.79 1.91
N MET A 36 -1.94 -5.55 1.40
CA MET A 36 -2.92 -4.53 1.75
C MET A 36 -4.08 -4.60 0.75
N GLU A 37 -5.18 -5.23 1.16
CA GLU A 37 -6.36 -5.40 0.31
C GLU A 37 -7.17 -4.11 0.18
N ARG A 38 -7.72 -3.89 -1.02
CA ARG A 38 -8.48 -2.68 -1.35
C ARG A 38 -9.75 -2.60 -0.50
N ARG A 39 -10.01 -1.41 0.08
CA ARG A 39 -11.22 -1.09 0.86
C ARG A 39 -11.94 0.11 0.23
N PRO A 40 -12.89 -0.12 -0.71
CA PRO A 40 -13.52 0.96 -1.48
C PRO A 40 -14.14 2.06 -0.61
N ALA A 41 -14.90 1.69 0.43
CA ALA A 41 -15.53 2.65 1.33
C ALA A 41 -14.53 3.60 2.01
N LEU A 42 -13.33 3.11 2.33
CA LEU A 42 -12.28 3.91 2.95
C LEU A 42 -11.75 4.98 1.98
N PHE A 43 -11.52 4.58 0.74
CA PHE A 43 -11.09 5.47 -0.34
C PHE A 43 -12.18 6.48 -0.69
N GLU A 44 -13.43 6.04 -0.82
CA GLU A 44 -14.57 6.91 -1.15
C GLU A 44 -14.75 8.01 -0.09
N MET A 45 -14.60 7.68 1.20
CA MET A 45 -14.64 8.67 2.28
C MET A 45 -13.48 9.67 2.18
N ALA A 46 -12.26 9.17 1.94
CA ALA A 46 -11.08 10.03 1.76
C ALA A 46 -11.23 10.96 0.55
N ALA A 47 -11.79 10.45 -0.55
CA ALA A 47 -12.03 11.20 -1.77
C ALA A 47 -13.09 12.28 -1.54
N ALA A 48 -14.19 11.95 -0.85
CA ALA A 48 -15.22 12.92 -0.50
C ALA A 48 -14.68 14.05 0.40
N ILE A 49 -13.79 13.74 1.35
CA ILE A 49 -13.10 14.75 2.16
C ILE A 49 -12.19 15.61 1.28
N GLY A 50 -11.35 14.99 0.45
CA GLY A 50 -10.45 15.71 -0.46
C GLY A 50 -11.18 16.69 -1.39
N GLU A 51 -12.29 16.26 -2.00
CA GLU A 51 -13.10 17.10 -2.91
C GLU A 51 -13.67 18.34 -2.23
N ARG A 52 -14.06 18.27 -0.94
CA ARG A 52 -14.52 19.46 -0.17
C ARG A 52 -13.42 20.52 -0.02
N HIS A 53 -12.16 20.12 -0.10
CA HIS A 53 -10.99 20.99 -0.01
C HIS A 53 -10.33 21.25 -1.37
N GLY A 54 -11.00 20.90 -2.47
CA GLY A 54 -10.47 21.07 -3.83
C GLY A 54 -9.29 20.16 -4.16
N VAL A 55 -9.16 19.03 -3.46
CA VAL A 55 -8.11 18.03 -3.69
C VAL A 55 -8.71 16.73 -4.22
N THR A 56 -8.64 16.54 -5.53
CA THR A 56 -8.98 15.26 -6.16
C THR A 56 -7.89 14.23 -5.92
N ILE A 57 -8.25 13.05 -5.42
CA ILE A 57 -7.33 11.94 -5.17
C ILE A 57 -7.70 10.72 -6.03
N TYR A 58 -6.70 9.88 -6.30
CA TYR A 58 -6.85 8.64 -7.03
C TYR A 58 -6.25 7.50 -6.19
N GLU A 59 -6.83 6.31 -6.26
CA GLU A 59 -6.23 5.11 -5.69
C GLU A 59 -5.46 4.32 -6.75
N GLY A 60 -4.47 3.56 -6.30
CA GLY A 60 -3.67 2.69 -7.15
C GLY A 60 -2.96 1.62 -6.31
N GLY A 61 -2.48 0.58 -6.99
CA GLY A 61 -1.62 -0.42 -6.39
C GLY A 61 -0.15 -0.10 -6.66
N THR A 62 0.71 -0.44 -5.71
CA THR A 62 2.18 -0.46 -5.91
C THR A 62 2.71 -1.89 -5.79
N GLY A 63 3.91 -2.14 -6.30
CA GLY A 63 4.63 -3.40 -6.09
C GLY A 63 5.40 -3.48 -4.76
N GLY A 64 5.39 -2.38 -3.98
CA GLY A 64 6.15 -2.24 -2.75
C GLY A 64 5.35 -2.61 -1.50
N GLY A 65 5.85 -2.15 -0.34
CA GLY A 65 5.12 -2.24 0.92
C GLY A 65 5.55 -1.13 1.88
N SER A 66 4.65 -0.78 2.77
CA SER A 66 4.82 0.20 3.84
C SER A 66 4.53 -0.45 5.19
N ASP A 67 4.50 0.35 6.26
CA ASP A 67 4.01 -0.11 7.56
C ASP A 67 2.48 -0.25 7.59
N GLY A 68 1.78 0.41 6.65
CA GLY A 68 0.34 0.28 6.47
C GLY A 68 -0.10 -1.13 6.10
N ASN A 69 0.78 -1.94 5.50
CA ASN A 69 0.54 -3.38 5.27
C ASN A 69 0.22 -4.13 6.57
N PHE A 70 0.86 -3.77 7.68
CA PHE A 70 0.64 -4.45 8.96
C PHE A 70 -0.67 -4.02 9.60
N THR A 71 -0.95 -2.71 9.66
CA THR A 71 -2.20 -2.21 10.25
C THR A 71 -3.42 -2.67 9.44
N ALA A 72 -3.33 -2.66 8.11
CA ALA A 72 -4.38 -3.18 7.25
C ALA A 72 -4.66 -4.67 7.50
N ALA A 73 -3.61 -5.47 7.69
CA ALA A 73 -3.73 -6.90 8.00
C ALA A 73 -4.25 -7.19 9.42
N MET A 74 -4.04 -6.26 10.35
CA MET A 74 -4.67 -6.27 11.67
C MET A 74 -6.16 -5.88 11.63
N GLY A 75 -6.71 -5.58 10.45
CA GLY A 75 -8.10 -5.18 10.28
C GLY A 75 -8.36 -3.69 10.50
N ILE A 76 -7.33 -2.90 10.80
CA ILE A 76 -7.43 -1.46 11.04
C ILE A 76 -7.62 -0.75 9.70
N PRO A 77 -8.67 0.07 9.53
CA PRO A 77 -8.83 0.89 8.33
C PRO A 77 -7.59 1.77 8.12
N THR A 78 -6.86 1.53 7.03
CA THR A 78 -5.57 2.16 6.76
C THR A 78 -5.58 2.73 5.35
N LEU A 79 -5.35 4.04 5.24
CA LEU A 79 -4.95 4.69 3.99
C LEU A 79 -3.42 4.73 3.94
N ASP A 80 -2.87 4.57 2.74
CA ASP A 80 -1.45 4.63 2.48
C ASP A 80 -1.19 5.43 1.19
N GLY A 81 0.04 5.88 0.99
CA GLY A 81 0.42 6.69 -0.18
C GLY A 81 0.01 8.16 -0.09
N LEU A 82 -0.23 8.68 1.11
CA LEU A 82 -0.55 10.11 1.36
C LEU A 82 0.70 11.00 1.42
N GLY A 83 1.86 10.50 0.99
CA GLY A 83 3.13 11.20 1.04
C GLY A 83 3.28 12.27 -0.06
N ALA A 84 4.44 12.93 -0.07
CA ALA A 84 4.79 13.89 -1.10
C ALA A 84 4.85 13.24 -2.48
N HIS A 85 4.52 14.01 -3.54
CA HIS A 85 4.78 13.53 -4.89
C HIS A 85 6.26 13.62 -5.21
N GLY A 86 6.75 12.69 -6.00
CA GLY A 86 8.15 12.55 -6.33
C GLY A 86 8.36 11.36 -7.26
N ASP A 87 9.61 11.04 -7.50
CA ASP A 87 10.00 9.86 -8.28
C ASP A 87 11.36 9.35 -7.82
N GLY A 88 11.74 8.17 -8.29
CA GLY A 88 13.05 7.58 -8.07
C GLY A 88 13.24 7.03 -6.66
N ALA A 89 12.17 6.57 -5.99
CA ALA A 89 12.30 5.94 -4.68
C ALA A 89 13.39 4.86 -4.67
N HIS A 90 14.36 4.97 -3.77
CA HIS A 90 15.56 4.12 -3.68
C HIS A 90 16.56 4.26 -4.85
N ALA A 91 16.58 5.39 -5.56
CA ALA A 91 17.52 5.67 -6.65
C ALA A 91 18.29 6.98 -6.44
N LEU A 92 19.40 7.16 -7.18
CA LEU A 92 20.19 8.41 -7.11
C LEU A 92 19.42 9.66 -7.55
N HIS A 93 18.34 9.48 -8.31
CA HIS A 93 17.45 10.55 -8.77
C HIS A 93 16.18 10.65 -7.90
N GLU A 94 16.19 10.08 -6.70
CA GLU A 94 15.10 10.25 -5.73
C GLU A 94 14.89 11.73 -5.43
N HIS A 95 13.67 12.21 -5.64
CA HIS A 95 13.33 13.61 -5.40
C HIS A 95 11.84 13.78 -5.06
N VAL A 96 11.53 14.97 -4.53
CA VAL A 96 10.17 15.41 -4.25
C VAL A 96 9.84 16.63 -5.10
N ILE A 97 8.59 16.72 -5.56
CA ILE A 97 8.05 17.89 -6.26
C ILE A 97 7.56 18.87 -5.20
N ILE A 98 8.30 19.96 -4.97
CA ILE A 98 8.01 20.96 -3.92
C ILE A 98 6.61 21.54 -4.06
N ASP A 99 6.19 21.86 -5.28
CA ASP A 99 4.87 22.45 -5.56
C ASP A 99 3.70 21.51 -5.22
N SER A 100 3.97 20.20 -5.03
CA SER A 100 2.94 19.24 -4.59
C SER A 100 2.68 19.29 -3.07
N LEU A 101 3.62 19.82 -2.29
CA LEU A 101 3.58 19.75 -0.83
C LEU A 101 2.36 20.47 -0.23
N PRO A 102 1.97 21.69 -0.68
CA PRO A 102 0.78 22.33 -0.15
C PRO A 102 -0.48 21.50 -0.36
N ARG A 103 -0.65 20.91 -1.55
CA ARG A 103 -1.79 20.02 -1.85
C ARG A 103 -1.83 18.81 -0.90
N GLN A 104 -0.67 18.18 -0.63
CA GLN A 104 -0.61 17.02 0.27
C GLN A 104 -0.86 17.41 1.73
N ALA A 105 -0.32 18.54 2.18
CA ALA A 105 -0.60 19.07 3.51
C ALA A 105 -2.10 19.38 3.69
N THR A 106 -2.75 19.98 2.69
CA THR A 106 -4.20 20.21 2.69
C THR A 106 -4.98 18.91 2.83
N LEU A 107 -4.64 17.88 2.04
CA LEU A 107 -5.32 16.59 2.12
C LEU A 107 -5.18 15.95 3.52
N ILE A 108 -3.96 15.87 4.04
CA ILE A 108 -3.71 15.26 5.36
C ILE A 108 -4.45 16.03 6.46
N ALA A 109 -4.39 17.36 6.42
CA ALA A 109 -5.10 18.19 7.39
C ALA A 109 -6.63 17.99 7.31
N ALA A 110 -7.19 17.98 6.10
CA ALA A 110 -8.63 17.74 5.90
C ALA A 110 -9.05 16.37 6.41
N LEU A 111 -8.28 15.32 6.12
CA LEU A 111 -8.52 13.98 6.64
C LEU A 111 -8.50 13.99 8.17
N LEU A 112 -7.46 14.51 8.81
CA LEU A 112 -7.36 14.52 10.28
C LEU A 112 -8.51 15.28 10.96
N MET A 113 -9.01 16.35 10.34
CA MET A 113 -10.06 17.19 10.91
C MET A 113 -11.45 16.58 10.73
N GLU A 114 -11.74 15.93 9.60
CA GLU A 114 -13.11 15.54 9.23
C GLU A 114 -13.39 14.03 9.31
N TRP A 115 -12.36 13.19 9.49
CA TRP A 115 -12.53 11.74 9.48
C TRP A 115 -13.55 11.22 10.51
N GLY A 116 -13.76 11.96 11.60
CA GLY A 116 -14.70 11.62 12.68
C GLY A 116 -16.05 12.35 12.61
N ASP A 117 -16.21 13.35 11.75
CA ASP A 117 -17.41 14.21 11.71
C ASP A 117 -18.55 13.62 10.85
N GLY A 118 -18.37 12.41 10.33
CA GLY A 118 -19.29 11.72 9.43
C GLY A 118 -19.62 10.27 9.80
N LEU A 119 -19.42 9.88 11.07
CA LEU A 119 -19.91 8.63 11.67
C LEU A 119 -21.13 8.88 12.56
#